data_AF-X0KW50-F1
#
_entry.id   AF-X0KW50-F1
#
_cell.length_a   1.000
_cell.length_b   1.000
_cell.length_c   1.000
_cell.angle_alpha   90.00
_cell.angle_beta   90.00
_cell.angle_gamma   90.00
#
_symmetry.space_group_name_H-M   'P 1'
#
loop_
_entity.id
_entity.type
_entity.pdbx_description
1 polymer ?
#
loop_
_entity_poly.entity_id
_entity_poly.type
_entity_poly.pdbx_seq_one_letter_code
_entity_poly.pdbx_strand_id
1 'polypeptide(L)'
;MGFKTIHSAIKYFADAENGDILRLDFEHSQGPWEIGQHFYLCFKKCSIWQSHPFTPLSLPVPRDGGAKHSYILRAKAGETKKLAELARRELAEDFAATTPLILSGPYGESTARDLTPEVNLLCVAGGTGITYVLPVLLSLISQTSLET
;
A
#
# COMPACT_ATOMS: atom_id res chain seq x y z
N MET A 1 24.09 4.06 -5.07
CA MET A 1 23.05 3.13 -4.59
C MET A 1 23.05 3.20 -3.07
N GLY A 2 21.97 3.67 -2.44
CA GLY A 2 21.90 3.81 -0.99
C GLY A 2 20.49 3.58 -0.49
N PHE A 3 20.36 3.12 0.75
CA PHE A 3 19.06 2.93 1.41
C PHE A 3 18.43 4.30 1.68
N LYS A 4 17.44 4.69 0.88
CA LYS A 4 16.68 5.92 1.08
C LYS A 4 15.52 5.64 2.04
N THR A 5 15.49 6.35 3.16
CA THR A 5 14.31 6.33 4.03
C THR A 5 13.21 7.16 3.37
N ILE A 6 12.00 6.60 3.33
CA ILE A 6 10.80 7.26 2.80
C ILE A 6 9.92 7.64 3.98
N HIS A 7 9.38 8.85 3.98
CA HIS A 7 8.40 9.25 4.98
C HIS A 7 7.00 8.96 4.46
N SER A 8 6.28 8.10 5.17
CA SER A 8 4.88 7.80 4.89
C SER A 8 3.96 8.59 5.79
N ALA A 9 2.97 9.24 5.20
CA ALA A 9 1.82 9.73 5.93
C ALA A 9 0.98 8.54 6.39
N ILE A 10 0.46 8.61 7.61
CA ILE A 10 -0.41 7.59 8.20
C ILE A 10 -1.79 8.20 8.40
N LYS A 11 -2.81 7.52 7.89
CA LYS A 11 -4.20 7.75 8.28
C LYS A 11 -4.66 6.58 9.15
N TYR A 12 -5.24 6.92 10.29
CA TYR A 12 -5.72 5.96 11.27
C TYR A 12 -7.25 5.88 11.23
N PHE A 13 -7.78 4.67 11.25
CA PHE A 13 -9.20 4.38 11.31
C PHE A 13 -9.45 3.39 12.46
N ALA A 14 -10.19 3.83 13.48
CA ALA A 14 -10.51 3.00 14.64
C ALA A 14 -11.48 1.88 14.26
N ASP A 15 -11.22 0.66 14.71
CA ASP A 15 -12.12 -0.50 14.54
C ASP A 15 -12.00 -1.40 15.78
N ALA A 16 -12.89 -1.18 16.74
CA ALA A 16 -12.87 -1.86 18.04
C ALA A 16 -13.17 -3.36 17.94
N GLU A 17 -13.90 -3.79 16.91
CA GLU A 17 -14.34 -5.17 16.77
C GLU A 17 -13.28 -6.03 16.07
N ASN A 18 -12.70 -5.54 14.98
CA ASN A 18 -11.84 -6.34 14.11
C ASN A 18 -10.37 -5.90 14.13
N GLY A 19 -10.05 -4.80 14.81
CA GLY A 19 -8.73 -4.20 14.95
C GLY A 19 -8.51 -3.06 13.96
N ASP A 20 -7.90 -1.99 14.45
CA ASP A 20 -7.74 -0.72 13.72
C ASP A 20 -7.13 -0.87 12.32
N ILE A 21 -7.48 0.06 11.44
CA ILE A 21 -6.97 0.09 10.07
C ILE A 21 -6.04 1.29 9.91
N LEU A 22 -4.92 1.05 9.24
CA LEU A 22 -3.96 2.07 8.88
C LEU A 22 -3.88 2.16 7.37
N ARG A 23 -3.86 3.39 6.87
CA ARG A 23 -3.52 3.68 5.49
C ARG A 23 -2.20 4.44 5.44
N LEU A 24 -1.28 3.93 4.63
CA LEU A 24 0.03 4.51 4.40
C LEU A 24 0.06 5.10 3.00
N ASP A 25 0.40 6.37 2.88
CA ASP A 25 0.55 7.05 1.59
C ASP A 25 1.93 7.72 1.51
N PHE A 26 2.65 7.47 0.42
CA PHE A 26 3.91 8.14 0.11
C PHE A 26 4.23 8.11 -1.38
N GLU A 27 5.20 8.91 -1.79
CA GLU A 27 5.75 8.90 -3.15
C GLU A 27 7.18 8.35 -3.11
N HIS A 28 7.50 7.48 -4.07
CA HIS A 28 8.83 6.93 -4.20
C HIS A 28 9.30 6.97 -5.64
N SER A 29 10.53 7.43 -5.85
CA SER A 29 11.16 7.46 -7.16
C SER A 29 11.66 6.05 -7.50
N GLN A 30 10.80 5.27 -8.13
CA GLN A 30 11.08 3.92 -8.63
C GLN A 30 10.38 3.71 -9.98
N GLY A 31 10.81 2.67 -10.71
CA GLY A 31 10.10 2.22 -11.89
C GLY A 31 8.68 1.72 -11.57
N PRO A 32 7.81 1.62 -12.60
CA PRO A 32 6.50 1.00 -12.45
C PRO A 32 6.65 -0.46 -12.00
N TRP A 33 5.71 -0.94 -11.18
CA TRP A 33 5.58 -2.35 -10.81
C TRP A 33 4.39 -2.98 -11.53
N GLU A 34 4.26 -4.29 -11.46
CA GLU A 34 3.12 -5.00 -12.03
C GLU A 34 1.99 -5.16 -11.01
N ILE A 35 0.73 -5.04 -11.46
CA ILE A 35 -0.44 -5.21 -10.60
C ILE A 35 -0.46 -6.63 -10.03
N GLY A 36 -0.56 -6.74 -8.70
CA GLY A 36 -0.48 -8.03 -7.99
C GLY A 36 0.85 -8.25 -7.28
N GLN A 37 1.89 -7.49 -7.65
CA GLN A 37 3.15 -7.51 -6.91
C GLN A 37 2.99 -6.86 -5.54
N HIS A 38 3.85 -7.25 -4.61
CA HIS A 38 3.90 -6.72 -3.25
C HIS A 38 5.30 -6.20 -2.92
N PHE A 39 5.37 -5.42 -1.85
CA PHE A 39 6.61 -4.86 -1.33
C PHE A 39 6.78 -5.21 0.13
N TYR A 40 8.01 -5.34 0.56
CA TYR A 40 8.37 -5.44 1.97
C TYR A 40 8.54 -4.04 2.56
N LEU A 41 7.75 -3.71 3.58
CA LEU A 41 7.85 -2.47 4.33
C LEU A 41 8.51 -2.73 5.70
N CYS A 42 9.55 -1.98 6.01
CA CYS A 42 10.19 -1.96 7.32
C CYS A 42 9.90 -0.62 8.00
N PHE A 43 9.16 -0.64 9.12
CA PHE A 43 8.77 0.57 9.86
C PHE A 43 9.85 0.95 10.87
N LYS A 44 10.71 1.92 10.53
CA LYS A 44 11.92 2.22 11.33
C LYS A 44 11.63 2.63 12.77
N LYS A 45 10.47 3.25 13.04
CA LYS A 45 10.03 3.62 14.40
C LYS A 45 9.55 2.44 15.24
N CYS A 46 9.25 1.29 14.63
CA CYS A 46 8.75 0.09 15.32
C CYS A 46 9.84 -0.99 15.43
N SER A 47 10.47 -1.34 14.31
CA SER A 47 11.57 -2.30 14.22
C SER A 47 12.41 -2.01 12.97
N ILE A 48 13.74 -2.11 13.12
CA ILE A 48 14.69 -1.93 12.01
C ILE A 48 15.14 -3.25 11.38
N TRP A 49 14.71 -4.38 11.93
CA TRP A 49 15.13 -5.73 11.53
C TRP A 49 14.00 -6.57 10.95
N GLN A 50 12.77 -6.05 10.93
CA GLN A 50 11.60 -6.77 10.47
C GLN A 50 10.95 -6.02 9.31
N SER A 51 10.78 -6.74 8.20
CA SER A 51 10.06 -6.27 7.04
C SER A 51 8.83 -7.14 6.82
N HIS A 52 7.72 -6.52 6.45
CA HIS A 52 6.45 -7.21 6.26
C HIS A 52 5.92 -6.99 4.83
N PRO A 53 5.40 -8.03 4.17
CA PRO A 53 4.90 -7.91 2.82
C PRO A 53 3.53 -7.21 2.80
N PHE A 54 3.38 -6.22 1.93
CA PHE A 54 2.11 -5.53 1.67
C PHE A 54 1.93 -5.27 0.18
N THR A 55 0.71 -5.49 -0.30
CA THR A 55 0.32 -5.19 -1.68
C THR A 55 -0.10 -3.72 -1.78
N PRO A 56 0.46 -2.95 -2.73
CA PRO A 56 0.04 -1.59 -2.99
C PRO A 56 -1.39 -1.57 -3.54
N LEU A 57 -2.22 -0.71 -2.96
CA LEU A 57 -3.57 -0.38 -3.40
C LEU A 57 -3.58 0.51 -4.64
N SER A 58 -2.51 1.27 -4.86
CA SER A 58 -2.39 2.23 -5.96
C SER A 58 -1.98 1.55 -7.27
N LEU A 59 -2.38 2.16 -8.39
CA LEU A 59 -1.90 1.76 -9.69
C LEU A 59 -0.42 2.15 -9.89
N PRO A 60 0.35 1.35 -10.64
CA PRO A 60 1.76 1.61 -10.95
C PRO A 60 1.93 2.67 -12.05
N VAL A 61 1.24 3.82 -11.93
CA VAL A 61 1.33 4.91 -12.91
C VAL A 61 2.54 5.79 -12.56
N PRO A 62 3.52 5.93 -13.47
CA PRO A 62 4.60 6.90 -13.29
C PRO A 62 4.00 8.31 -13.33
N ARG A 63 4.20 9.09 -12.28
CA ARG A 63 3.94 10.54 -12.28
C ARG A 63 5.28 11.26 -12.20
N ASP A 64 5.42 12.43 -12.81
CA ASP A 64 6.67 13.20 -12.87
C ASP A 64 7.42 13.21 -11.52
N GLY A 65 8.46 12.37 -11.40
CA GLY A 65 9.31 12.25 -10.21
C GLY A 65 9.17 10.95 -9.38
N GLY A 66 8.11 10.16 -9.55
CA GLY A 66 7.96 8.87 -8.87
C GLY A 66 6.58 8.23 -8.97
N ALA A 67 6.46 7.04 -8.38
CA ALA A 67 5.20 6.33 -8.28
C ALA A 67 4.57 6.56 -6.90
N LYS A 68 3.25 6.78 -6.89
CA LYS A 68 2.48 6.92 -5.66
C LYS A 68 2.22 5.54 -5.08
N HIS A 69 2.66 5.32 -3.84
CA HIS A 69 2.34 4.12 -3.08
C HIS A 69 1.25 4.41 -2.06
N SER A 70 0.19 3.61 -2.11
CA SER A 70 -0.85 3.58 -1.08
C SER A 70 -0.97 2.16 -0.55
N TYR A 71 -0.93 1.97 0.76
CA TYR A 71 -1.15 0.68 1.40
C TYR A 71 -2.27 0.79 2.42
N ILE A 72 -3.07 -0.27 2.55
CA ILE A 72 -4.04 -0.42 3.63
C ILE A 72 -3.69 -1.70 4.38
N LEU A 73 -3.51 -1.59 5.68
CA LEU A 73 -3.19 -2.71 6.54
C LEU A 73 -4.01 -2.66 7.82
N ARG A 74 -4.27 -3.84 8.37
CA ARG A 74 -4.99 -3.99 9.63
C ARG A 74 -3.97 -4.15 10.75
N ALA A 75 -4.11 -3.35 11.80
CA ALA A 75 -3.37 -3.50 13.03
C ALA A 75 -3.79 -4.81 13.70
N LYS A 76 -2.85 -5.74 13.77
CA LYS A 76 -3.05 -7.03 14.44
C LYS A 76 -2.13 -7.12 15.65
N ALA A 77 -1.17 -8.04 15.64
CA ALA A 77 -0.14 -8.16 16.67
C ALA A 77 1.22 -7.72 16.12
N GLY A 78 2.20 -7.53 17.01
CA GLY A 78 3.57 -7.19 16.63
C GLY A 78 3.69 -5.78 16.03
N GLU A 79 4.41 -5.67 14.90
CA GLU A 79 4.82 -4.38 14.33
C GLU A 79 3.65 -3.52 13.87
N THR A 80 2.57 -4.10 13.32
CA THR A 80 1.40 -3.33 12.89
C THR A 80 0.61 -2.75 14.07
N LYS A 81 0.63 -3.41 15.23
CA LYS A 81 0.06 -2.87 16.48
C LYS A 81 0.86 -1.68 16.98
N LYS A 82 2.20 -1.81 17.02
CA LYS A 82 3.11 -0.71 17.40
C LYS A 82 2.93 0.50 16.48
N LEU A 83 2.74 0.25 15.18
CA LEU A 83 2.49 1.30 14.20
C LEU A 83 1.15 2.01 14.46
N ALA A 84 0.11 1.28 14.87
CA ALA A 84 -1.19 1.87 15.23
C ALA A 84 -1.11 2.69 16.51
N GLU A 85 -0.42 2.20 17.53
CA GLU A 85 -0.16 2.94 18.78
C GLU A 85 0.63 4.22 18.53
N LEU A 86 1.65 4.16 17.65
CA LEU A 86 2.41 5.32 17.20
C LEU A 86 1.50 6.35 16.52
N ALA A 87 0.69 5.91 15.55
CA ALA A 87 -0.21 6.79 14.82
C ALA A 87 -1.24 7.46 15.75
N ARG A 88 -1.81 6.69 16.69
CA ARG A 88 -2.74 7.21 17.70
C ARG A 88 -2.09 8.27 18.59
N ARG A 89 -0.83 8.07 19.01
CA ARG A 89 -0.09 9.04 19.81
C ARG A 89 0.17 10.33 19.03
N GLU A 90 0.66 10.23 17.80
CA GLU A 90 0.97 11.42 16.98
C GLU A 90 -0.30 12.21 16.64
N LEU A 91 -1.42 11.54 16.37
CA LEU A 91 -2.71 12.20 16.13
C LEU A 91 -3.30 12.85 17.38
N ALA A 92 -3.06 12.30 18.58
CA ALA A 92 -3.54 12.88 19.83
C ALA A 92 -2.81 14.18 20.22
N GLU A 93 -1.61 14.37 19.68
CA GLU A 93 -0.81 15.59 19.85
C GLU A 93 -1.07 16.61 18.71
N ASP A 94 -2.15 16.42 17.93
CA ASP A 94 -2.52 17.23 16.75
C ASP A 94 -1.42 17.33 15.67
N PHE A 95 -0.50 16.36 15.64
CA PHE A 95 0.52 16.26 14.60
C PHE A 95 0.04 15.37 13.44
N ALA A 96 0.52 15.68 12.23
CA ALA A 96 0.37 14.78 11.09
C ALA A 96 1.16 13.49 11.36
N ALA A 97 0.46 12.37 11.53
CA ALA A 97 1.10 11.09 11.81
C ALA A 97 1.97 10.63 10.63
N THR A 98 3.26 10.42 10.88
CA THR A 98 4.22 10.01 9.85
C THR A 98 5.20 8.96 10.38
N THR A 99 5.52 7.97 9.55
CA THR A 99 6.57 7.01 9.86
C THR A 99 7.65 6.98 8.78
N PRO A 100 8.93 7.03 9.16
CA PRO A 100 10.00 6.64 8.26
C PRO A 100 9.93 5.13 8.00
N LEU A 101 9.98 4.74 6.73
CA LEU A 101 10.00 3.36 6.30
C LEU A 101 11.08 3.10 5.25
N ILE A 102 11.47 1.83 5.15
CA ILE A 102 12.31 1.31 4.08
C ILE A 102 11.44 0.39 3.23
N LEU A 103 11.49 0.59 1.92
CA LEU A 103 10.76 -0.18 0.92
C LEU A 103 11.72 -1.15 0.23
N SER A 104 11.30 -2.39 0.01
CA SER A 104 12.03 -3.39 -0.77
C SER A 104 11.08 -4.14 -1.70
N GLY A 105 11.46 -4.28 -2.96
CA GLY A 105 10.63 -4.88 -4.02
C GLY A 105 10.81 -4.17 -5.36
N PRO A 106 9.91 -4.43 -6.33
CA PRO A 106 8.72 -5.27 -6.22
C PRO A 106 9.03 -6.78 -6.17
N TYR A 107 8.10 -7.57 -5.61
CA TYR A 107 8.13 -9.03 -5.60
C TYR A 107 6.79 -9.63 -6.06
N GLY A 108 6.83 -10.84 -6.60
CA GLY A 108 5.65 -11.56 -7.10
C GLY A 108 5.40 -11.35 -8.59
N GLU A 109 4.25 -11.83 -9.04
CA GLU A 109 3.86 -11.83 -10.45
C GLU A 109 2.66 -10.92 -10.71
N SER A 110 2.43 -10.63 -12.00
CA SER A 110 1.32 -9.80 -12.46
C SER A 110 0.03 -10.62 -12.46
N THR A 111 -0.98 -10.20 -11.69
CA THR A 111 -2.32 -10.81 -11.69
C THR A 111 -3.18 -10.34 -12.86
N ALA A 112 -2.79 -9.23 -13.50
CA ALA A 112 -3.56 -8.61 -14.58
C ALA A 112 -3.05 -8.99 -15.99
N ARG A 113 -2.01 -9.83 -16.09
CA ARG A 113 -1.35 -10.14 -17.37
C ARG A 113 -2.28 -10.70 -18.44
N ASP A 114 -3.18 -11.59 -18.04
CA ASP A 114 -4.08 -12.31 -18.96
C ASP A 114 -5.50 -11.72 -18.98
N LEU A 115 -5.71 -10.55 -18.36
CA LEU A 115 -7.01 -9.87 -18.32
C LEU A 115 -7.09 -8.86 -19.45
N THR A 116 -8.00 -9.09 -20.40
CA THR A 116 -8.30 -8.15 -21.49
C THR A 116 -9.61 -7.40 -21.22
N PRO A 117 -9.85 -6.23 -21.81
CA PRO A 117 -11.08 -5.46 -21.60
C PRO A 117 -12.38 -6.19 -21.97
N GLU A 118 -12.31 -7.22 -22.82
CA GLU A 118 -13.46 -7.94 -23.36
C GLU A 118 -13.94 -9.11 -22.48
N VAL A 119 -13.29 -9.37 -21.35
CA VAL A 119 -13.64 -10.49 -20.46
C VAL A 119 -14.65 -10.09 -19.38
N ASN A 120 -15.53 -11.01 -19.00
CA ASN A 120 -16.39 -10.84 -17.84
C ASN A 120 -15.57 -11.06 -16.56
N LEU A 121 -15.53 -10.06 -15.68
CA LEU A 121 -14.74 -10.11 -14.45
C LEU A 121 -15.63 -10.21 -13.20
N LEU A 122 -15.38 -11.23 -12.36
CA LEU A 122 -15.97 -11.33 -11.03
C LEU A 122 -14.89 -11.04 -9.96
N CYS A 123 -15.04 -9.91 -9.28
CA CYS A 123 -14.13 -9.46 -8.23
C CYS A 123 -14.71 -9.78 -6.85
N VAL A 124 -14.03 -10.64 -6.08
CA VAL A 124 -14.39 -10.95 -4.69
C VAL A 124 -13.24 -10.56 -3.76
N ALA A 125 -13.50 -9.65 -2.83
CA ALA A 125 -12.51 -9.19 -1.86
C ALA A 125 -13.11 -9.11 -0.45
N GLY A 126 -12.27 -9.32 0.55
CA GLY A 126 -12.64 -9.20 1.97
C GLY A 126 -11.60 -8.44 2.77
N GLY A 127 -12.05 -7.52 3.62
CA GLY A 127 -11.18 -6.72 4.49
C GLY A 127 -10.05 -6.01 3.73
N THR A 128 -8.82 -6.11 4.24
CA THR A 128 -7.64 -5.51 3.60
C THR A 128 -7.18 -6.24 2.34
N GLY A 129 -7.76 -7.41 2.03
CA GLY A 129 -7.52 -8.14 0.79
C GLY A 129 -8.01 -7.41 -0.47
N ILE A 130 -8.81 -6.34 -0.30
CA ILE A 130 -9.19 -5.43 -1.39
C ILE A 130 -7.98 -4.82 -2.12
N THR A 131 -6.82 -4.74 -1.44
CA THR A 131 -5.55 -4.26 -2.01
C THR A 131 -5.08 -5.07 -3.22
N TYR A 132 -5.51 -6.33 -3.34
CA TYR A 132 -5.15 -7.18 -4.47
C TYR A 132 -6.12 -7.04 -5.66
N VAL A 133 -7.40 -6.80 -5.38
CA VAL A 133 -8.48 -6.79 -6.40
C VAL A 133 -8.72 -5.40 -6.98
N LEU A 134 -8.64 -4.35 -6.14
CA LEU A 134 -8.93 -2.99 -6.58
C LEU A 134 -8.01 -2.49 -7.70
N PRO A 135 -6.67 -2.69 -7.65
CA PRO A 135 -5.79 -2.23 -8.73
C PRO A 135 -6.12 -2.87 -10.08
N VAL A 136 -6.52 -4.15 -10.10
CA VAL A 136 -6.93 -4.85 -11.33
C VAL A 136 -8.13 -4.13 -11.97
N LEU A 137 -9.16 -3.87 -11.17
CA LEU A 137 -10.38 -3.18 -11.64
C LEU A 137 -10.06 -1.76 -12.15
N LEU A 138 -9.26 -1.00 -11.39
CA LEU A 138 -8.89 0.37 -11.77
C LEU A 138 -8.07 0.40 -13.07
N SER A 139 -7.23 -0.60 -13.31
CA SER A 139 -6.44 -0.71 -14.55
C SER A 139 -7.32 -0.93 -15.77
N LEU A 140 -8.28 -1.85 -15.69
CA LEU A 140 -9.19 -2.14 -16.80
C LEU A 140 -10.09 -0.95 -17.14
N ILE A 141 -10.61 -0.26 -16.11
CA ILE A 141 -11.40 0.97 -16.31
C ILE A 141 -10.55 2.04 -16.99
N SER A 142 -9.29 2.20 -16.56
CA SER A 142 -8.38 3.21 -17.13
C SER A 142 -8.04 2.91 -18.60
N GLN A 143 -7.88 1.63 -18.97
CA GLN A 143 -7.64 1.22 -20.36
C GLN A 143 -8.86 1.52 -21.24
N THR A 144 -10.07 1.20 -20.77
CA THR A 144 -11.31 1.45 -21.51
C THR A 144 -11.51 2.94 -21.81
N SER A 145 -11.19 3.81 -20.86
CA SER A 145 -11.35 5.27 -21.03
C SER A 145 -10.42 5.92 -22.05
N LEU A 146 -9.34 5.24 -22.46
CA LEU A 146 -8.39 5.74 -23.47
C LEU A 146 -8.82 5.40 -24.90
N GLU A 147 -9.80 4.52 -25.08
CA GLU A 147 -10.29 4.06 -26.40
C GLU A 147 -11.54 4.83 -26.89
N THR A 148 -12.09 5.74 -26.08
CA THR A 148 -13.23 6.61 -26.43
C THR A 148 -12.77 8.04 -26.72
#